data_AF-A0A6J4THM0-F1
#
_entry.id   AF-A0A6J4THM0-F1
#
_cell.length_a   1.000
_cell.length_b   1.000
_cell.length_c   1.000
_cell.angle_alpha   90.00
_cell.angle_beta   90.00
_cell.angle_gamma   90.00
#
_symmetry.space_group_name_H-M   'P 1'
#
loop_
_entity.id
_entity.type
_entity.pdbx_description
1 polymer ?
#
loop_
_entity_poly.entity_id
_entity_poly.type
_entity_poly.pdbx_seq_one_letter_code
_entity_poly.pdbx_strand_id
1 'polypeptide(L)' 'MILAAAMLFIGMLSALTVYVAVTSGITFLTLVALLVLGMFASGIVGVLRHRPPED' A
#
# COMPACT_ATOMS: atom_id res chain seq x y z
N MET A 1 3.48 14.15 12.77
CA MET A 1 2.73 13.04 13.41
C MET A 1 1.72 12.39 12.45
N ILE A 2 0.95 13.17 11.67
CA ILE A 2 0.02 12.65 10.65
C ILE A 2 0.68 11.64 9.69
N LEU A 3 1.90 11.92 9.21
CA LEU A 3 2.59 11.04 8.24
C LEU A 3 2.87 9.64 8.81
N ALA A 4 3.35 9.58 10.05
CA ALA A 4 3.64 8.31 10.72
C ALA A 4 2.36 7.50 10.96
N ALA A 5 1.27 8.16 11.35
CA ALA A 5 -0.04 7.51 11.52
C ALA A 5 -0.61 6.99 10.19
N ALA A 6 -0.48 7.78 9.12
CA ALA A 6 -0.89 7.38 7.77
C ALA A 6 -0.08 6.17 7.27
N MET A 7 1.25 6.18 7.48
CA MET A 7 2.10 5.03 7.14
C MET A 7 1.71 3.77 7.90
N LEU A 8 1.43 3.89 9.21
CA LEU A 8 0.97 2.76 10.04
C LEU A 8 -0.36 2.19 9.53
N PHE A 9 -1.32 3.07 9.23
CA PHE A 9 -2.64 2.67 8.76
C PHE A 9 -2.57 1.94 7.41
N ILE A 10 -1.79 2.47 6.46
CA ILE A 10 -1.59 1.85 5.15
C ILE A 10 -0.82 0.52 5.28
N GLY A 11 0.19 0.46 6.14
CA GLY A 11 0.93 -0.77 6.43
C GLY A 11 0.01 -1.87 7.00
N MET A 12 -0.86 -1.50 7.94
CA MET A 12 -1.84 -2.42 8.52
C MET A 12 -2.85 -2.95 7.48
N LEU A 13 -3.41 -2.07 6.66
CA LEU A 13 -4.33 -2.45 5.58
C LEU A 13 -3.64 -3.35 4.54
N SER A 14 -2.38 -3.08 4.23
CA SER A 14 -1.58 -3.90 3.31
C SER A 14 -1.38 -5.30 3.87
N ALA A 15 -0.98 -5.43 5.13
CA ALA A 15 -0.79 -6.72 5.79
C ALA A 15 -2.08 -7.53 5.84
N LEU A 16 -3.21 -6.89 6.16
CA LEU A 16 -4.51 -7.54 6.22
C LEU A 16 -4.96 -8.04 4.83
N THR A 17 -4.70 -7.25 3.79
CA THR A 17 -5.01 -7.62 2.39
C THR A 17 -4.21 -8.85 1.96
N VAL A 18 -2.92 -8.91 2.29
CA VAL A 18 -2.08 -10.09 2.02
C VAL A 18 -2.56 -11.30 2.82
N TYR A 19 -2.91 -11.11 4.09
CA TYR A 19 -3.43 -12.19 4.93
C TYR A 19 -4.73 -12.79 4.36
N VAL A 20 -5.66 -11.94 3.91
CA VAL A 20 -6.91 -12.38 3.27
C VAL A 20 -6.63 -13.10 1.94
N ALA A 21 -5.68 -12.60 1.14
CA ALA A 21 -5.27 -13.25 -0.11
C ALA A 21 -4.72 -14.66 0.12
N VAL A 22 -3.92 -14.86 1.17
CA VAL A 22 -3.31 -16.16 1.52
C VAL A 22 -4.34 -17.12 2.11
N THR A 23 -5.25 -16.64 2.96
CA THR A 23 -6.22 -17.50 3.68
C THR A 23 -7.47 -17.84 2.87
N SER A 24 -7.98 -16.91 2.05
CA SER A 24 -9.22 -17.09 1.29
C SER A 24 -8.99 -17.49 -0.18
N GLY A 25 -7.74 -17.57 -0.62
CA GLY A 25 -7.36 -17.86 -2.00
C GLY A 25 -7.40 -16.64 -2.93
N ILE A 26 -6.76 -16.77 -4.10
CA ILE A 26 -6.72 -15.70 -5.11
C ILE A 26 -8.03 -15.72 -5.89
N THR A 27 -8.94 -14.82 -5.52
CA THR A 27 -10.17 -14.54 -6.27
C THR A 27 -9.98 -13.30 -7.15
N PHE A 28 -10.93 -13.05 -8.07
CA PHE A 28 -10.91 -11.82 -8.87
C PHE A 28 -10.91 -10.56 -7.99
N LEU A 29 -11.62 -10.59 -6.87
CA LEU A 29 -11.62 -9.50 -5.89
C LEU A 29 -10.23 -9.32 -5.24
N THR A 30 -9.54 -10.42 -4.94
CA THR A 30 -8.16 -10.40 -4.42
C THR A 30 -7.18 -9.75 -5.41
N LEU A 31 -7.33 -10.04 -6.71
CA LEU A 31 -6.51 -9.43 -7.77
C LEU A 31 -6.73 -7.92 -7.88
N VAL A 32 -8.00 -7.48 -7.85
CA VAL A 32 -8.35 -6.05 -7.87
C VAL A 32 -7.81 -5.34 -6.62
N ALA A 33 -7.96 -5.95 -5.44
CA ALA A 33 -7.43 -5.40 -4.19
C ALA A 33 -5.89 -5.28 -4.23
N LEU A 34 -5.18 -6.31 -4.72
CA LEU A 34 -3.73 -6.27 -4.89
C LEU A 34 -3.28 -5.22 -5.91
N LEU A 35 -4.04 -5.01 -6.98
CA LEU A 35 -3.75 -3.97 -7.97
C LEU A 35 -3.82 -2.57 -7.35
N VAL A 36 -4.89 -2.29 -6.60
CA VAL A 36 -5.08 -1.01 -5.90
C VAL A 36 -4.00 -0.83 -4.83
N LEU A 37 -3.67 -1.90 -4.10
CA LEU A 37 -2.61 -1.88 -3.10
C LEU A 37 -1.24 -1.60 -3.74
N GLY A 38 -0.96 -2.19 -4.90
CA GLY A 38 0.25 -1.95 -5.70
C GLY A 38 0.35 -0.50 -6.20
N MET A 39 -0.76 0.09 -6.64
CA MET A 39 -0.82 1.52 -7.00
C MET A 39 -0.54 2.42 -5.78
N PHE A 40 -1.09 2.08 -4.62
CA PHE A 40 -0.81 2.83 -3.39
C PHE A 40 0.66 2.73 -2.98
N ALA A 41 1.21 1.52 -3.00
CA ALA A 41 2.61 1.27 -2.69
C ALA A 41 3.54 2.03 -3.66
N SER A 42 3.25 2.01 -4.96
CA SER A 42 4.06 2.74 -5.96
C SER A 42 3.97 4.25 -5.78
N GLY A 43 2.79 4.81 -5.45
CA GLY A 43 2.62 6.22 -5.13
C GLY A 43 3.42 6.65 -3.90
N ILE A 44 3.40 5.85 -2.83
CA ILE A 44 4.18 6.10 -1.60
C ILE A 44 5.68 6.04 -1.89
N VAL A 45 6.13 5.01 -2.62
CA VAL A 45 7.54 4.89 -3.03
C VAL A 45 7.94 6.06 -3.93
N GLY A 46 7.06 6.53 -4.81
CA GLY A 46 7.28 7.70 -5.67
C GLY A 46 7.47 9.00 -4.88
N VAL A 47 6.68 9.20 -3.82
CA VAL A 47 6.82 10.34 -2.89
C VAL A 47 8.10 10.23 -2.08
N LEU A 48 8.42 9.05 -1.55
CA LEU A 48 9.66 8.84 -0.78
C LEU A 48 10.92 8.97 -1.63
N ARG A 49 10.84 8.67 -2.93
CA ARG A 49 11.94 8.83 -3.90
C ARG A 49 12.02 10.22 -4.51
N HIS A 50 10.96 11.01 -4.44
CA HIS A 50 11.05 12.43 -4.77
C HIS A 50 11.89 13.12 -3.69
N ARG A 51 13.18 13.33 -4.00
CA ARG A 51 13.92 14.38 -3.31
C ARG A 51 13.25 15.71 -3.70
N PRO A 52 12.93 16.58 -2.72
CA PRO A 52 12.43 17.90 -3.07
C PRO A 52 13.44 18.57 -4.02
N PRO A 53 12.98 19.24 -5.08
CA PRO A 53 13.89 20.06 -5.90
C PRO A 53 14.60 21.04 -4.96
N GLU A 54 15.93 21.02 -5.02
CA GLU A 54 16.78 21.97 -4.31
C GLU A 54 16.67 23.32 -5.02
N ASP A 55 15.72 24.16 -4.60
CA ASP A 55 15.69 25.60 -4.89
C ASP A 55 15.62 26.38 -3.56
#